data_AF-A0A9E5JUS1-F1
#
_entry.id   AF-A0A9E5JUS1-F1
#
_cell.length_a   1.000
_cell.length_b   1.000
_cell.length_c   1.000
_cell.angle_alpha   90.00
_cell.angle_beta   90.00
_cell.angle_gamma   90.00
#
_symmetry.space_group_name_H-M   'P 1'
#
loop_
_entity.id
_entity.type
_entity.pdbx_description
1 polymer ?
#
loop_
_entity_poly.entity_id
_entity_poly.type
_entity_poly.pdbx_seq_one_letter_code
_entity_poly.pdbx_strand_id
1 'polypeptide(L)' 'GCSFICDATGAKVAEANRTEETVLLASFDLEAQKLARNFWGLFRDRRPELYKPLISLDGLDQ' A
#
# COMPACT_ATOMS: atom_id res chain seq x y z
N GLY A 1 -12.35 -1.27 17.35
CA GLY A 1 -11.06 -1.42 16.62
C GLY A 1 -10.70 -0.11 15.94
N CYS A 2 -9.95 -0.11 14.85
CA CYS A 2 -9.86 1.02 13.91
C CYS A 2 -9.71 0.48 12.49
N SER A 3 -10.49 -0.57 12.16
CA SER A 3 -10.41 -1.22 10.85
C SER A 3 -10.72 -0.18 9.78
N PHE A 4 -9.99 -0.21 8.67
CA PHE A 4 -10.21 0.69 7.55
C PHE A 4 -9.87 0.00 6.23
N ILE A 5 -10.36 0.59 5.13
CA ILE A 5 -10.01 0.24 3.77
C ILE A 5 -9.43 1.49 3.13
N CYS A 6 -8.27 1.37 2.49
CA CYS A 6 -7.67 2.44 1.69
C CYS A 6 -7.71 2.12 0.19
N ASP A 7 -7.72 3.16 -0.64
CA ASP A 7 -7.43 3.04 -2.06
C ASP A 7 -5.91 3.02 -2.33
N ALA A 8 -5.51 2.88 -3.60
CA ALA A 8 -4.10 2.77 -3.99
C ALA A 8 -3.28 4.05 -3.80
N THR A 9 -3.91 5.18 -3.49
CA THR A 9 -3.22 6.44 -3.14
C THR A 9 -2.96 6.54 -1.63
N GLY A 10 -3.56 5.63 -0.84
CA GLY A 10 -3.52 5.66 0.62
C GLY A 10 -4.70 6.39 1.26
N ALA A 11 -5.64 6.93 0.48
CA ALA A 11 -6.83 7.58 1.03
C ALA A 11 -7.75 6.54 1.68
N LYS A 12 -8.21 6.80 2.91
CA LYS A 12 -9.18 5.94 3.60
C LYS A 12 -10.56 6.11 2.95
N VAL A 13 -11.09 5.04 2.37
CA VAL A 13 -12.41 5.01 1.70
C VAL A 13 -13.51 4.42 2.58
N ALA A 14 -13.14 3.68 3.62
CA ALA A 14 -14.05 3.21 4.66
C ALA A 14 -13.27 3.06 5.98
N GLU A 15 -13.88 3.40 7.12
CA GLU A 15 -13.24 3.32 8.44
C GLU A 15 -14.29 3.05 9.52
N ALA A 16 -13.97 2.13 10.43
CA ALA A 16 -14.76 1.85 11.61
C ALA A 16 -14.23 2.65 12.81
N ASN A 17 -15.14 3.05 13.70
CA ASN A 17 -14.76 3.71 14.94
C ASN A 17 -14.24 2.70 15.99
N ARG A 18 -13.91 3.21 17.19
CA ARG A 18 -13.31 2.41 18.26
C ARG A 18 -14.27 1.49 18.98
N THR A 19 -15.54 1.84 18.99
CA THR A 19 -16.52 1.38 19.98
C THR A 19 -17.60 0.49 19.38
N GLU A 20 -17.94 0.69 18.11
CA GLU A 20 -19.05 0.01 17.47
C GLU A 20 -18.57 -1.23 16.70
N GLU A 21 -19.45 -2.21 16.61
CA GLU A 21 -19.31 -3.31 15.66
C GLU A 21 -19.67 -2.79 14.26
N THR A 22 -18.85 -3.09 13.26
CA THR A 22 -19.02 -2.51 11.92
C THR A 22 -18.52 -3.46 10.84
N VAL A 23 -19.31 -3.59 9.77
CA VAL A 23 -18.90 -4.26 8.52
C VAL A 23 -18.55 -3.19 7.49
N LEU A 24 -17.32 -3.21 6.99
CA LEU A 24 -16.84 -2.27 5.96
C LEU A 24 -16.85 -2.95 4.59
N LEU A 25 -17.33 -2.23 3.58
CA LEU A 25 -17.38 -2.69 2.19
C LEU A 25 -16.81 -1.59 1.28
N ALA A 26 -16.05 -2.00 0.27
CA ALA A 26 -15.56 -1.12 -0.80
C ALA A 26 -15.43 -1.92 -2.10
N SER A 27 -15.55 -1.25 -3.24
CA SER A 27 -15.35 -1.84 -4.57
C SER A 27 -14.27 -1.09 -5.32
N PHE A 28 -13.48 -1.82 -6.10
CA PHE A 28 -12.36 -1.27 -6.85
C PHE A 28 -12.39 -1.75 -8.29
N ASP A 29 -12.14 -0.83 -9.23
CA ASP A 29 -11.83 -1.17 -10.61
C ASP A 29 -10.36 -1.56 -10.73
N LEU A 30 -10.09 -2.86 -10.80
CA LEU A 30 -8.74 -3.39 -10.81
C LEU A 30 -7.97 -3.05 -12.09
N GLU A 31 -8.65 -2.85 -13.23
CA GLU A 31 -7.99 -2.47 -14.48
C GLU A 31 -7.57 -0.99 -14.45
N ALA A 32 -8.42 -0.11 -13.94
CA ALA A 32 -8.04 1.29 -13.70
C ALA A 32 -6.85 1.41 -12.74
N GLN A 33 -6.85 0.63 -11.65
CA GLN A 33 -5.74 0.62 -10.69
C GLN A 33 -4.44 0.08 -11.29
N LYS A 34 -4.52 -0.96 -12.12
CA LYS A 34 -3.38 -1.51 -12.85
C LYS A 34 -2.78 -0.49 -13.82
N LEU A 35 -3.62 0.24 -14.55
CA LEU A 35 -3.18 1.33 -15.43
C LEU A 35 -2.47 2.43 -14.63
N ALA A 36 -3.11 2.94 -13.57
CA ALA A 36 -2.53 3.97 -12.70
C ALA A 36 -1.16 3.54 -12.13
N ARG A 37 -1.06 2.31 -11.61
CA ARG A 37 0.18 1.74 -11.07
C ARG A 37 1.30 1.69 -12.10
N ASN A 38 0.98 1.32 -13.35
CA ASN A 38 1.96 1.25 -14.42
C ASN A 38 2.43 2.64 -14.87
N PHE A 39 1.52 3.61 -14.97
CA PHE A 39 1.85 4.97 -15.40
C PHE A 39 2.64 5.76 -14.36
N TRP A 40 2.49 5.47 -13.07
CA TRP A 40 3.17 6.21 -12.02
C TRP A 40 4.71 6.04 -12.05
N GLY A 41 5.22 4.97 -12.66
CA GLY A 41 6.66 4.78 -12.86
C GLY A 41 7.43 4.29 -11.63
N LEU A 42 6.84 4.30 -10.42
CA LEU A 42 7.51 3.86 -9.18
C LEU A 42 8.15 2.48 -9.30
N PHE A 43 7.48 1.50 -9.91
CA PHE A 43 8.00 0.15 -10.07
C PHE A 43 9.18 0.08 -11.04
N ARG A 44 9.14 0.87 -12.13
CA ARG A 44 10.19 0.96 -13.14
C ARG A 44 11.44 1.63 -12.56
N ASP A 45 11.24 2.64 -11.72
CA ASP A 45 12.31 3.52 -11.24
C ASP A 45 13.02 2.98 -9.97
N ARG A 46 12.64 1.78 -9.50
CA ARG A 46 13.31 1.12 -8.37
C ARG A 46 14.78 0.84 -8.70
N ARG A 47 15.62 0.86 -7.66
CA ARG A 47 17.05 0.53 -7.72
C ARG A 47 17.37 -0.61 -6.75
N PRO A 48 16.97 -1.87 -7.07
CA PRO A 48 17.09 -3.00 -6.16
C PRO A 48 18.50 -3.24 -5.61
N GLU A 49 19.52 -2.90 -6.40
CA GLU A 49 20.92 -3.01 -6.01
C GLU A 49 21.30 -2.14 -4.80
N LEU A 50 20.54 -1.07 -4.54
CA LEU A 50 20.73 -0.19 -3.38
C LEU A 50 19.97 -0.64 -2.13
N TYR A 51 19.14 -1.68 -2.23
CA TYR A 51 18.26 -2.12 -1.14
C TYR A 51 18.87 -3.18 -0.24
N LYS A 52 20.14 -3.54 -0.46
CA LYS A 52 20.84 -4.55 0.35
C LYS A 52 20.80 -4.26 1.86
N PRO A 53 20.98 -3.02 2.37
CA PRO A 53 20.85 -2.77 3.80
C PRO A 53 19.45 -3.07 4.38
N LEU A 54 18.39 -3.09 3.56
CA LEU A 54 17.03 -3.41 4.00
C LEU A 54 16.84 -4.90 4.31
N ILE A 55 17.78 -5.76 3.88
CA ILE A 55 17.72 -7.22 4.12
C ILE A 55 18.59 -7.66 5.30
N SER A 56 19.30 -6.72 5.95
CA SER A 56 20.02 -6.95 7.20
C SER A 56 19.32 -6.28 8.38
N LEU A 57 19.63 -6.73 9.60
CA LEU A 57 19.10 -6.13 10.83
C LEU A 57 20.02 -5.02 11.37
N ASP A 58 21.31 -5.09 11.06
CA ASP A 58 22.35 -4.15 11.49
C ASP A 58 22.62 -3.03 10.47
N GLY A 59 21.99 -3.10 9.29
CA GLY A 59 22.12 -2.12 8.22
C GLY A 59 23.44 -2.18 7.46
N LEU A 60 24.24 -3.24 7.67
CA LEU A 60 25.49 -3.46 6.94
C LEU A 60 25.26 -4.31 5.69
N ASP A 61 26.06 -4.05 4.65
CA ASP A 61 26.09 -4.86 3.43
C ASP A 61 26.89 -6.14 3.71
N GLN A 62 26.25 -7.31 3.53
CA GLN A 62 26.92 -8.62 3.53
C GLN A 62 27.27 -9.07 2.11
#